data_AF-F1ZCK5-F1
#
_entry.id   AF-F1ZCK5-F1
#
_cell.length_a   1.000
_cell.length_b   1.000
_cell.length_c   1.000
_cell.angle_alpha   90.00
_cell.angle_beta   90.00
_cell.angle_gamma   90.00
#
_symmetry.space_group_name_H-M   'P 1'
#
loop_
_entity.id
_entity.type
_entity.pdbx_description
1 polymer ?
#
loop_
_entity_poly.entity_id
_entity_poly.type
_entity_poly.pdbx_seq_one_letter_code
_entity_poly.pdbx_strand_id
1 'polypeptide(L)' 'MISRILPRILIPAAVFALAGCSGDSDPGPGGVTRGEARQLDAAAAMLDARPAAPLVDATVPADIGEDTSKGQRTKGRGHT' A
#
# COMPACT_ATOMS: atom_id res chain seq x y z
N MET A 1 28.17 -33.72 23.44
CA MET A 1 26.69 -33.78 23.40
C MET A 1 26.04 -32.49 22.89
N ILE A 2 26.54 -31.30 23.24
CA ILE A 2 25.98 -29.99 22.86
C ILE A 2 25.93 -29.73 21.33
N SER A 3 26.92 -30.23 20.57
CA SER A 3 27.01 -30.04 19.11
C SER A 3 25.87 -30.71 18.31
N ARG A 4 25.23 -31.78 18.82
CA ARG A 4 24.07 -32.43 18.17
C ARG A 4 22.71 -31.80 18.54
N ILE A 5 22.72 -30.90 19.53
CA ILE A 5 21.53 -30.21 20.05
C ILE A 5 21.32 -28.90 19.28
N LEU A 6 22.40 -28.25 18.85
CA LEU A 6 22.36 -27.00 18.10
C LEU A 6 21.47 -27.05 16.82
N PRO A 7 21.56 -28.06 15.93
CA PRO A 7 20.67 -28.11 14.76
C PRO A 7 19.22 -28.47 15.12
N ARG A 8 18.99 -29.14 16.26
CA ARG A 8 17.64 -29.52 16.72
C ARG A 8 16.82 -28.33 17.23
N ILE A 9 17.48 -27.29 17.73
CA ILE A 9 16.83 -26.06 18.22
C ILE A 9 16.74 -25.00 17.10
N LEU A 10 17.71 -24.97 16.19
CA LEU A 10 17.74 -23.98 15.10
C LEU A 10 16.58 -24.14 14.12
N ILE A 11 16.17 -25.38 13.82
CA ILE A 11 15.10 -25.69 12.86
C ILE A 11 13.74 -25.09 13.27
N PRO A 12 13.20 -25.33 14.49
CA PRO A 12 11.91 -24.74 14.88
C PRO A 12 11.96 -23.22 15.00
N ALA A 13 13.09 -22.63 15.40
CA ALA A 13 13.26 -21.18 15.48
C ALA A 13 13.20 -20.52 14.09
N ALA A 14 13.79 -21.15 13.07
CA ALA A 14 13.72 -20.66 11.69
C ALA A 14 12.30 -20.72 11.12
N VAL A 15 11.53 -21.77 11.43
CA VAL A 15 10.13 -21.91 11.00
C VAL A 15 9.24 -20.82 11.63
N PHE A 16 9.45 -20.52 12.91
CA PHE A 16 8.72 -19.44 13.59
C PHE A 16 9.06 -18.05 13.03
N ALA A 17 10.32 -17.82 12.64
CA ALA A 17 10.74 -16.57 12.00
C ALA A 17 10.09 -16.38 10.61
N LEU A 18 9.87 -17.47 9.86
CA LEU A 18 9.18 -17.41 8.55
C LEU A 18 7.68 -17.13 8.69
N ALA A 19 7.03 -17.62 9.76
CA ALA A 19 5.60 -17.38 9.99
C ALA A 19 5.28 -15.89 10.21
N GLY A 20 6.23 -15.10 10.71
CA GLY A 20 6.08 -13.64 10.85
C GLY A 20 6.13 -12.87 9.52
N CYS A 21 6.70 -13.43 8.46
CA CYS A 21 6.81 -12.79 7.15
C CYS A 21 5.51 -12.86 6.32
N SER A 22 4.54 -13.66 6.76
CA SER A 22 3.28 -13.90 6.03
C SER A 22 2.06 -13.18 6.62
N GLY A 23 2.19 -12.55 7.79
CA GLY A 23 1.06 -11.96 8.51
C GLY A 23 0.50 -10.74 7.78
N ASP A 24 1.37 -9.78 7.44
CA ASP A 24 0.98 -8.52 6.84
C ASP A 24 0.98 -8.52 5.31
N SER A 25 1.65 -9.48 4.66
CA SER A 25 1.86 -9.55 3.20
C SER A 25 0.75 -10.30 2.44
N ASP A 26 -0.16 -10.95 3.17
CA ASP A 26 -1.29 -11.69 2.59
C ASP A 26 -2.30 -10.69 2.01
N PRO A 27 -2.70 -10.81 0.73
CA PRO A 27 -3.69 -9.93 0.12
C PRO A 27 -5.03 -10.03 0.84
N GLY A 28 -5.44 -8.93 1.46
CA GLY A 28 -6.72 -8.76 2.11
C GLY A 28 -7.82 -8.32 1.14
N PRO A 29 -9.05 -8.13 1.65
CA PRO A 29 -10.17 -7.65 0.84
C PRO A 29 -9.86 -6.30 0.18
N GLY A 30 -10.18 -6.17 -1.11
CA GLY A 30 -9.84 -4.99 -1.92
C GLY A 30 -8.44 -5.03 -2.54
N GLY A 31 -7.69 -6.13 -2.39
CA GLY A 31 -6.36 -6.30 -3.00
C GLY A 31 -5.23 -5.58 -2.26
N VAL A 32 -5.52 -4.98 -1.10
CA VAL A 32 -4.54 -4.38 -0.20
C VAL A 32 -4.06 -5.42 0.81
N THR A 33 -2.78 -5.40 1.13
CA THR A 33 -2.22 -6.27 2.16
C THR A 33 -2.70 -5.83 3.56
N ARG A 34 -2.69 -6.73 4.55
CA ARG A 34 -3.09 -6.38 5.93
C ARG A 34 -2.23 -5.22 6.50
N GLY A 35 -0.94 -5.20 6.16
CA GLY A 35 -0.04 -4.11 6.56
C GLY A 35 -0.36 -2.77 5.89
N GLU A 36 -0.76 -2.78 4.63
CA GLU A 36 -1.22 -1.57 3.93
C GLU A 36 -2.54 -1.05 4.52
N ALA A 37 -3.50 -1.94 4.77
CA ALA A 37 -4.78 -1.58 5.37
C ALA A 37 -4.61 -0.89 6.73
N ARG A 38 -3.69 -1.39 7.57
CA ARG A 38 -3.36 -0.76 8.86
C ARG A 38 -2.77 0.64 8.71
N GLN A 39 -1.94 0.86 7.68
CA GLN A 39 -1.36 2.17 7.39
C GLN A 39 -2.42 3.16 6.89
N LEU A 40 -3.33 2.70 6.03
CA LEU A 40 -4.48 3.47 5.56
C LEU A 40 -5.41 3.89 6.72
N ASP A 41 -5.70 2.97 7.64
CA ASP A 41 -6.52 3.24 8.83
C ASP A 41 -5.85 4.27 9.76
N ALA A 42 -4.54 4.14 9.99
CA ALA A 42 -3.79 5.12 10.77
C ALA A 42 -3.82 6.52 10.11
N ALA A 43 -3.72 6.59 8.79
CA ALA A 43 -3.84 7.85 8.05
C ALA A 43 -5.25 8.46 8.16
N ALA A 44 -6.29 7.63 8.06
CA ALA A 44 -7.68 8.06 8.25
C ALA A 44 -7.90 8.62 9.66
N ALA A 45 -7.40 7.95 10.70
CA ALA A 45 -7.50 8.42 12.08
C ALA A 45 -6.84 9.79 12.29
N MET A 46 -5.75 10.09 11.58
CA MET A 46 -5.12 11.43 11.61
C MET A 46 -6.00 12.51 10.94
N LEU A 47 -6.72 12.16 9.88
CA LEU A 47 -7.67 13.07 9.23
C LEU A 47 -8.87 13.35 10.14
N ASP A 48 -9.41 12.32 10.79
CA ASP A 48 -10.54 12.43 11.71
C ASP A 48 -10.20 13.22 12.98
N ALA A 49 -8.96 13.11 13.47
CA ALA A 49 -8.48 13.86 14.62
C ALA A 49 -8.29 15.36 14.33
N ARG A 50 -8.25 15.77 13.05
CA ARG A 50 -8.12 17.18 12.68
C ARG A 50 -9.49 17.87 12.82
N PRO A 51 -9.56 19.08 13.41
CA PRO A 51 -10.79 19.86 13.39
C PRO A 51 -11.28 20.01 11.95
N ALA A 52 -12.56 19.72 11.73
CA ALA A 52 -13.18 19.81 10.43
C ALA A 52 -13.00 21.25 9.91
N ALA A 53 -12.31 21.38 8.78
CA ALA A 53 -12.30 22.64 8.05
C ALA A 53 -13.74 22.92 7.56
N PRO A 54 -14.16 24.19 7.46
CA PRO A 54 -15.41 24.52 6.82
C PRO A 54 -15.49 23.83 5.47
N LEU A 55 -16.49 22.96 5.31
CA LEU A 55 -16.75 22.30 4.05
C LEU A 55 -17.19 23.38 3.06
N VAL A 56 -16.31 23.73 2.13
CA VAL A 56 -16.74 24.45 0.93
C VAL A 56 -17.46 23.44 0.05
N ASP A 57 -18.55 23.87 -0.59
CA ASP A 57 -19.27 23.01 -1.52
C ASP A 57 -18.28 22.55 -2.62
N ALA A 58 -17.91 21.27 -2.56
CA ALA A 58 -17.00 20.65 -3.50
C ALA A 58 -17.78 20.32 -4.78
N THR A 59 -18.28 21.35 -5.45
CA THR A 59 -18.71 21.23 -6.84
C THR A 59 -17.45 20.83 -7.63
N VAL A 60 -17.41 19.57 -8.07
CA VAL A 60 -16.41 19.12 -9.03
C VAL A 60 -16.59 19.99 -10.28
N PRO A 61 -15.59 20.83 -10.66
CA PRO A 61 -15.69 21.61 -11.89
C PRO A 61 -15.96 20.64 -13.04
N ALA A 62 -16.98 20.91 -13.85
CA ALA A 62 -17.34 20.05 -14.99
C ALA A 62 -16.24 19.92 -16.06
N ASP A 63 -15.13 20.64 -15.89
CA ASP A 63 -14.00 20.75 -16.82
C ASP A 63 -12.85 19.75 -16.55
N ILE A 64 -12.87 18.97 -15.46
CA ILE A 64 -11.80 17.95 -15.21
C ILE A 64 -11.90 16.73 -16.16
N GLY A 65 -12.65 16.82 -17.26
CA GLY A 65 -12.99 15.71 -18.15
C GLY A 65 -12.49 15.81 -19.60
N GLU A 66 -11.92 16.94 -20.06
CA GLU A 66 -11.69 17.13 -21.50
C GLU A 66 -10.23 17.22 -21.97
N ASP A 67 -9.21 17.28 -21.10
CA ASP A 67 -7.83 17.58 -21.52
C ASP A 67 -6.91 16.35 -21.71
N THR A 68 -7.22 15.17 -21.16
CA THR A 68 -6.35 13.98 -21.31
C THR A 68 -6.57 13.18 -22.60
N SER A 69 -7.62 13.46 -23.38
CA SER A 69 -7.96 12.65 -24.57
C SER A 69 -7.53 13.23 -25.93
N LYS A 70 -7.09 14.49 -26.05
CA LYS A 70 -6.64 15.07 -27.33
C LYS A 70 -5.34 15.87 -27.19
N GLY A 71 -4.19 15.20 -27.14
CA GLY A 71 -2.92 15.94 -27.25
C GLY A 71 -1.63 15.15 -27.20
N GLN A 72 -1.63 13.90 -26.74
CA GLN A 72 -0.38 13.17 -26.50
C GLN A 72 -0.24 11.91 -27.36
N ARG A 73 -0.49 12.03 -28.67
CA ARG A 73 -0.29 10.93 -29.64
C ARG A 73 0.39 11.38 -30.94
N THR A 74 1.28 12.37 -30.92
CA THR A 74 2.16 12.66 -32.09
C THR A 74 3.54 13.24 -31.79
N LYS A 75 3.93 13.55 -30.54
CA LYS A 75 5.25 14.16 -30.27
C LYS A 75 6.36 13.14 -30.05
N GLY A 76 6.51 12.20 -30.98
CA GLY A 76 7.61 11.23 -30.91
C GLY A 76 7.64 10.31 -32.11
N ARG A 77 8.19 10.78 -33.23
CA ARG A 77 9.13 10.06 -34.12
C ARG A 77 9.28 10.83 -35.43
N GLY A 78 10.27 11.70 -35.44
CA GLY A 78 10.68 12.52 -36.58
C GLY A 78 12.06 13.10 -36.31
N HIS A 79 13.05 12.22 -36.14
CA HIS A 79 14.45 12.58 -36.27
C HIS A 79 15.13 11.46 -37.05
N THR A 80 15.66 11.88 -38.19
CA THR A 80 16.62 11.21 -39.07
C THR A 80 17.81 10.67 -38.31
#